data_AF-A0A242MRD8-F1
#
_entry.id   AF-A0A242MRD8-F1
#
_cell.length_a   1.000
_cell.length_b   1.000
_cell.length_c   1.000
_cell.angle_alpha   90.00
_cell.angle_beta   90.00
_cell.angle_gamma   90.00
#
_symmetry.space_group_name_H-M   'P 1'
#
loop_
_entity.id
_entity.type
_entity.pdbx_description
1 polymer ?
#
loop_
_entity_poly.entity_id
_entity_poly.type
_entity_poly.pdbx_seq_one_letter_code
_entity_poly.pdbx_strand_id
1 'polypeptide(L)' 'MTGDTVLSAILLTTRRVRNTEFSGEPRAGFCLMGACQDCWVQLEDGTRIRACSTIIKDGMRIQTRPIEA' A
#
# COMPACT_ATOMS: atom_id res chain seq x y z
N MET A 1 0.59 -14.92 -7.80
CA MET A 1 0.14 -13.51 -7.77
C MET A 1 0.58 -12.76 -9.04
N THR A 2 0.76 -13.43 -10.18
CA THR A 2 1.16 -12.75 -11.42
C THR A 2 -0.03 -11.97 -11.96
N GLY A 3 0.13 -10.66 -12.15
CA GLY A 3 -0.95 -9.76 -12.60
C GLY A 3 -1.75 -9.09 -11.47
N ASP A 4 -1.48 -9.43 -10.22
CA ASP A 4 -2.08 -8.75 -9.07
C ASP A 4 -1.47 -7.36 -8.85
N THR A 5 -2.24 -6.48 -8.22
CA THR A 5 -1.71 -5.21 -7.71
C THR A 5 -1.08 -5.43 -6.34
N VAL A 6 -0.17 -4.52 -5.96
CA VAL A 6 0.35 -4.45 -4.60
C VAL A 6 -0.80 -4.32 -3.59
N LEU A 7 -1.89 -3.61 -3.94
CA LEU A 7 -3.07 -3.50 -3.10
C LEU A 7 -3.73 -4.86 -2.83
N SER A 8 -4.04 -5.63 -3.87
CA SER A 8 -4.67 -6.95 -3.68
C SER A 8 -3.75 -7.89 -2.90
N ALA A 9 -2.43 -7.83 -3.16
CA ALA A 9 -1.45 -8.61 -2.41
C ALA A 9 -1.45 -8.27 -0.90
N ILE A 10 -1.47 -7.00 -0.54
CA ILE A 10 -1.56 -6.57 0.86
C ILE A 10 -2.90 -7.04 1.46
N LEU A 11 -4.01 -6.84 0.76
CA LEU A 11 -5.33 -7.17 1.29
C LEU A 11 -5.60 -8.66 1.49
N LEU A 12 -4.84 -9.53 0.81
CA LEU A 12 -4.85 -10.97 1.05
C LEU A 12 -4.13 -11.36 2.36
N THR A 13 -3.26 -10.50 2.89
CA THR A 13 -2.45 -10.78 4.09
C THR A 13 -2.88 -9.96 5.31
N THR A 14 -3.48 -8.79 5.10
CA THR A 14 -3.94 -7.88 6.16
C THR A 14 -5.14 -7.04 5.68
N ARG A 15 -5.90 -6.42 6.59
CA ARG A 15 -7.09 -5.62 6.23
C ARG A 15 -6.85 -4.12 6.05
N ARG A 16 -5.59 -3.68 6.02
CA ARG A 16 -5.21 -2.25 5.92
C ARG A 16 -3.93 -2.06 5.14
N VAL A 17 -3.81 -0.89 4.52
CA VAL A 17 -2.67 -0.46 3.68
C VAL A 17 -1.85 0.63 4.35
N ARG A 18 -2.51 1.57 5.03
CA ARG A 18 -1.85 2.63 5.80
C ARG A 18 -2.70 3.08 6.97
N ASN A 19 -2.13 3.92 7.83
CA ASN A 19 -2.87 4.79 8.74
C ASN A 19 -2.85 6.22 8.19
N THR A 20 -3.91 6.99 8.42
CA THR A 20 -3.96 8.41 8.04
C THR A 20 -3.07 9.23 8.97
N GLU A 21 -2.43 10.27 8.44
CA GLU A 21 -1.59 11.18 9.23
C GLU A 21 -2.44 12.06 10.17
N PHE A 22 -3.71 12.31 9.82
CA PHE A 22 -4.58 13.22 10.56
C PHE A 22 -5.36 12.54 11.69
N SER A 23 -5.89 11.34 11.45
CA SER A 23 -6.76 10.65 12.41
C SER A 23 -6.15 9.36 12.96
N GLY A 24 -5.03 8.89 12.42
CA GLY A 24 -4.43 7.60 12.79
C GLY A 24 -5.27 6.39 12.40
N GLU A 25 -6.41 6.58 11.72
CA GLU A 25 -7.34 5.51 11.40
C GLU A 25 -6.80 4.65 10.24
N PRO A 26 -7.04 3.32 10.24
CA PRO A 26 -6.60 2.46 9.16
C PRO A 26 -7.37 2.76 7.87
N ARG A 27 -6.67 2.62 6.75
CA ARG A 27 -7.22 2.77 5.40
C ARG A 27 -6.74 1.64 4.51
N ALA A 28 -7.63 1.12 3.68
CA ALA A 28 -7.34 0.08 2.71
C ALA A 28 -7.14 0.64 1.29
N GLY A 29 -7.74 1.79 0.96
CA GLY A 29 -7.88 2.25 -0.42
C GLY A 29 -9.01 1.51 -1.13
N PHE A 30 -9.97 2.27 -1.67
CA PHE A 30 -11.21 1.71 -2.23
C PHE A 30 -11.45 2.07 -3.71
N CYS A 31 -10.84 3.15 -4.20
CA CYS A 31 -11.18 3.69 -5.52
C CYS A 31 -10.50 2.98 -6.70
N LEU A 32 -9.46 2.17 -6.46
CA LEU A 32 -8.66 1.49 -7.49
C LEU A 32 -8.02 2.36 -8.59
N MET A 33 -8.15 3.69 -8.49
CA MET A 33 -7.66 4.67 -9.48
C MET A 33 -6.75 5.74 -8.86
N GLY A 34 -6.40 5.58 -7.59
CA GLY A 34 -5.54 6.52 -6.84
C GLY A 34 -6.24 7.78 -6.33
N ALA A 35 -7.50 8.05 -6.70
CA ALA A 35 -8.24 9.25 -6.28
C ALA A 35 -8.38 9.40 -4.76
N CYS A 36 -8.63 8.30 -4.03
CA CYS A 36 -8.83 8.33 -2.58
C CYS A 36 -7.57 8.68 -1.76
N GLN A 37 -6.37 8.64 -2.35
CA GLN A 37 -5.07 8.84 -1.65
C GLN A 37 -4.78 7.87 -0.48
N ASP A 38 -5.61 6.86 -0.29
CA ASP A 38 -5.47 5.91 0.81
C ASP A 38 -4.62 4.68 0.45
N CYS A 39 -4.23 4.53 -0.82
CA CYS A 39 -3.48 3.36 -1.31
C CYS A 39 -1.95 3.56 -1.30
N TRP A 40 -1.43 4.60 -0.63
CA TRP A 40 0.01 4.86 -0.57
C TRP A 40 0.72 3.89 0.39
N VAL A 41 1.83 3.32 -0.07
CA VAL A 41 2.78 2.51 0.72
C VAL A 41 4.22 2.93 0.41
N GLN A 42 5.16 2.46 1.21
CA GLN A 42 6.58 2.67 1.00
C GLN A 42 7.26 1.34 0.66
N LEU A 43 8.29 1.37 -0.17
CA LEU A 43 9.23 0.27 -0.35
C LEU A 43 10.36 0.39 0.67
N GLU A 44 11.11 -0.69 0.89
CA GLU A 44 12.24 -0.71 1.83
C GLU A 44 13.32 0.36 1.52
N ASP A 45 13.49 0.72 0.24
CA ASP A 45 14.41 1.78 -0.20
C ASP A 45 13.89 3.21 0.03
N GLY A 46 12.72 3.35 0.65
CA GLY A 46 12.07 4.64 0.91
C GLY A 46 11.16 5.13 -0.21
N THR A 47 11.13 4.48 -1.38
CA THR A 47 10.29 4.88 -2.51
C THR A 47 8.80 4.76 -2.16
N ARG A 48 8.02 5.82 -2.39
CA ARG A 48 6.56 5.79 -2.20
C ARG A 48 5.85 5.40 -3.49
N ILE A 49 4.93 4.45 -3.40
CA ILE A 49 4.14 3.96 -4.54
C ILE A 49 2.65 3.89 -4.22
N ARG A 50 1.81 3.91 -5.27
CA ARG A 50 0.38 3.64 -5.16
C ARG A 50 0.13 2.15 -5.29
N ALA A 51 -0.20 1.50 -4.17
CA ALA A 51 -0.51 0.08 -4.12
C ALA A 51 -1.60 -0.33 -5.12
N CYS A 52 -2.59 0.55 -5.32
CA CYS A 52 -3.76 0.28 -6.15
C CYS A 52 -3.49 0.24 -7.67
N SER A 53 -2.35 0.72 -8.14
CA SER A 53 -2.00 0.74 -9.57
C SER A 53 -0.64 0.12 -9.89
N THR A 54 0.14 -0.25 -8.87
CA THR A 54 1.43 -0.90 -9.06
C THR A 54 1.25 -2.42 -9.09
N ILE A 55 1.73 -3.07 -10.13
CA ILE A 55 1.76 -4.54 -10.23
C ILE A 55 2.79 -5.10 -9.27
N ILE A 56 2.41 -6.12 -8.50
CA ILE A 56 3.31 -6.81 -7.59
C ILE A 56 4.38 -7.57 -8.39
N LYS A 57 5.63 -7.51 -7.94
CA LYS A 57 6.75 -8.27 -8.49
C LYS A 57 7.41 -9.07 -7.40
N ASP A 58 8.01 -10.19 -7.79
CA ASP A 58 8.76 -11.02 -6.86
C ASP A 58 9.91 -10.24 -6.20
N GLY A 59 10.17 -10.52 -4.93
CA GLY A 59 11.18 -9.83 -4.13
C GLY A 59 10.81 -8.41 -3.65
N MET A 60 9.64 -7.85 -3.99
CA MET A 60 9.21 -6.55 -3.46
C MET A 60 9.09 -6.58 -1.93
N ARG A 61 9.76 -5.64 -1.25
CA ARG A 61 9.60 -5.40 0.20
C ARG A 61 8.75 -4.16 0.45
N ILE A 62 7.53 -4.38 0.92
CA ILE A 62 6.53 -3.32 1.10
C ILE A 62 6.34 -3.02 2.59
N GLN A 63 6.27 -1.74 2.92
CA GLN A 63 6.02 -1.23 4.25
C GLN A 63 4.69 -0.47 4.28
N THR A 64 3.77 -0.95 5.12
CA THR A 64 2.43 -0.37 5.35
C THR A 64 2.37 0.54 6.59
N ARG A 65 3.51 0.66 7.28
CA ARG A 65 3.74 1.60 8.37
C ARG A 65 4.98 2.42 8.01
N PRO A 66 5.05 3.70 8.41
CA PRO A 66 6.28 4.47 8.29
C PRO A 66 7.43 3.73 8.98
N ILE A 67 8.61 3.69 8.35
CA ILE A 67 9.85 3.40 9.06
C ILE A 67 10.06 4.60 9.99
N GLU A 68 10.04 4.39 11.30
CA GLU A 68 10.44 5.44 12.25
C GLU A 68 11.87 5.90 11.91
N ALA A 69 12.08 7.21 11.88
CA ALA A 69 13.41 7.80 11.73
C ALA A 69 14.22 7.67 13.02
#